data_AF-A0A0F2D5S8-F1
#
_entry.id   AF-A0A0F2D5S8-F1
#
_cell.length_a   1.000
_cell.length_b   1.000
_cell.length_c   1.000
_cell.angle_alpha   90.00
_cell.angle_beta   90.00
_cell.angle_gamma   90.00
#
_symmetry.space_group_name_H-M   'P 1'
#
loop_
_entity.id
_entity.type
_entity.pdbx_description
1 polymer ?
#
loop_
_entity_poly.entity_id
_entity_poly.type
_entity_poly.pdbx_seq_one_letter_code
_entity_poly.pdbx_strand_id
1 'polypeptide(L)'
;MGNKLLMPGISFGHVSSVALEDLKRGLLSVNDERECVLLIAEILKKGDFTVKNLLIDLMNQTKDEAVLNLCIRLFCSVCTHDDLKKVENFHFLSSASEFAVFTFVAGAVETMSYEVVPYLLTLWEEWEDTETEVEYAIQDALDSFLNYRSIIEEDASLEEVGSLYFDVIKNKNLDCYYYKTLQVFPGLFTKEIMTALYIAAQKEQKYHLYLQASLLSIYTGKQVPVDTNTLISKKEIDLMVRYIDDLSDKDWTEGMKYFYGHPVEELVK
;
A
#
# COMPACT_ATOMS: atom_id res chain seq x y z
N MET A 1 -23.30 12.20 9.13
CA MET A 1 -22.05 11.41 8.98
C MET A 1 -21.43 11.85 7.66
N GLY A 2 -20.39 12.68 7.71
CA GLY A 2 -19.67 13.10 6.50
C GLY A 2 -18.98 11.91 5.85
N ASN A 3 -18.73 11.98 4.55
CA ASN A 3 -18.00 10.95 3.83
C ASN A 3 -16.60 10.81 4.46
N LYS A 4 -16.34 9.68 5.13
CA LYS A 4 -15.08 9.39 5.84
C LYS A 4 -13.91 9.06 4.90
N LEU A 5 -14.17 8.99 3.60
CA LEU A 5 -13.20 8.56 2.60
C LEU A 5 -13.06 9.62 1.50
N LEU A 6 -11.82 10.03 1.27
CA LEU A 6 -11.39 10.76 0.07
C LEU A 6 -10.74 9.77 -0.90
N MET A 7 -10.96 9.96 -2.20
CA MET A 7 -10.46 9.07 -3.26
C MET A 7 -10.76 7.58 -2.98
N PRO A 8 -12.05 7.20 -2.85
CA PRO A 8 -12.41 5.80 -2.67
C PRO A 8 -12.12 5.01 -3.95
N GLY A 9 -11.59 3.79 -3.80
CA GLY A 9 -11.35 2.87 -4.91
C GLY A 9 -10.02 2.12 -4.81
N ILE A 10 -9.78 1.30 -5.84
CA ILE A 10 -8.61 0.41 -6.01
C ILE A 10 -7.31 1.22 -6.22
N SER A 11 -7.40 2.51 -6.57
CA SER A 11 -6.22 3.38 -6.73
C SER A 11 -6.60 4.83 -6.43
N PHE A 12 -5.64 5.74 -6.52
CA PHE A 12 -5.83 7.19 -6.38
C PHE A 12 -6.34 7.85 -7.68
N GLY A 13 -7.09 7.11 -8.52
CA GLY A 13 -7.65 7.58 -9.78
C GLY A 13 -6.60 7.80 -10.88
N HIS A 14 -7.02 8.34 -12.03
CA HIS A 14 -6.13 8.64 -13.14
C HIS A 14 -5.20 9.82 -12.84
N VAL A 15 -4.05 9.88 -13.54
CA VAL A 15 -3.16 11.05 -13.48
C VAL A 15 -3.87 12.25 -14.12
N SER A 16 -3.98 13.36 -13.39
CA SER A 16 -4.57 14.59 -13.91
C SER A 16 -3.80 15.14 -15.12
N SER A 17 -4.53 15.74 -16.08
CA SER A 17 -3.95 16.47 -17.21
C SER A 17 -3.41 17.85 -16.84
N VAL A 18 -3.68 18.34 -15.62
CA VAL A 18 -3.17 19.63 -15.11
C VAL A 18 -1.63 19.59 -15.03
N ALA A 19 -0.97 20.69 -15.37
CA ALA A 19 0.49 20.77 -15.33
C ALA A 19 1.02 20.73 -13.89
N LEU A 20 2.20 20.13 -13.68
CA LEU A 20 2.82 20.02 -12.36
C LEU A 20 3.00 21.40 -11.68
N GLU A 21 3.42 22.41 -12.45
CA GLU A 21 3.59 23.78 -11.95
C GLU A 21 2.27 24.42 -11.48
N ASP A 22 1.15 24.12 -12.15
CA ASP A 22 -0.17 24.60 -11.73
C ASP A 22 -0.60 23.96 -10.41
N LEU A 23 -0.37 22.65 -10.26
CA LEU A 23 -0.65 21.93 -9.02
C LEU A 23 0.18 22.48 -7.85
N LYS A 24 1.48 22.72 -8.06
CA LYS A 24 2.37 23.32 -7.06
C LYS A 24 1.94 24.73 -6.67
N ARG A 25 1.54 25.56 -7.65
CA ARG A 25 0.98 26.89 -7.35
C ARG A 25 -0.30 26.81 -6.53
N GLY A 26 -1.18 25.86 -6.86
CA GLY A 26 -2.39 25.57 -6.07
C GLY A 26 -2.03 25.26 -4.62
N LEU A 27 -1.06 24.37 -4.41
CA LEU A 27 -0.60 23.94 -3.09
C LEU A 27 -0.05 25.08 -2.22
N LEU A 28 0.58 26.10 -2.84
CA LEU A 28 1.07 27.28 -2.11
C LEU A 28 -0.04 28.22 -1.65
N SER A 29 -1.24 28.11 -2.22
CA SER A 29 -2.37 29.02 -1.96
C SER A 29 -3.55 28.38 -1.23
N VAL A 30 -3.54 27.05 -1.09
CA VAL A 30 -4.62 26.28 -0.48
C VAL A 30 -4.63 26.48 1.03
N ASN A 31 -5.82 26.69 1.60
CA ASN A 31 -6.04 26.78 3.04
C ASN A 31 -6.95 25.66 3.57
N ASP A 32 -7.57 24.89 2.67
CA ASP A 32 -8.43 23.76 3.01
C ASP A 32 -7.61 22.45 2.99
N GLU A 33 -7.67 21.69 4.08
CA GLU A 33 -6.90 20.45 4.23
C GLU A 33 -7.31 19.37 3.21
N ARG A 34 -8.60 19.31 2.84
CA ARG A 34 -9.08 18.32 1.85
C ARG A 34 -8.57 18.64 0.47
N GLU A 35 -8.61 19.89 0.06
CA GLU A 35 -8.01 20.34 -1.19
C GLU A 35 -6.48 20.15 -1.18
N CYS A 36 -5.82 20.43 -0.05
CA CYS A 36 -4.39 20.22 0.13
C CYS A 36 -3.97 18.76 -0.13
N VAL A 37 -4.61 17.79 0.54
CA VAL A 37 -4.27 16.36 0.35
C VAL A 37 -4.56 15.87 -1.06
N LEU A 38 -5.61 16.39 -1.72
CA LEU A 38 -5.91 16.05 -3.12
C LEU A 38 -4.84 16.59 -4.07
N LEU A 39 -4.34 17.82 -3.85
CA LEU A 39 -3.24 18.38 -4.62
C LEU A 39 -1.94 17.59 -4.41
N ILE A 40 -1.64 17.20 -3.17
CA ILE A 40 -0.50 16.31 -2.86
C ILE A 40 -0.62 15.01 -3.64
N ALA A 41 -1.79 14.37 -3.64
CA ALA A 41 -2.01 13.12 -4.37
C ALA A 41 -1.73 13.28 -5.89
N GLU A 42 -2.22 14.36 -6.51
CA GLU A 42 -1.96 14.62 -7.93
C GLU A 42 -0.48 14.89 -8.24
N ILE A 43 0.24 15.56 -7.34
CA ILE A 43 1.67 15.84 -7.50
C ILE A 43 2.48 14.55 -7.37
N LEU A 44 2.18 13.72 -6.37
CA LEU A 44 2.82 12.40 -6.20
C LEU A 44 2.58 11.49 -7.42
N LYS A 45 1.37 11.50 -7.99
CA LYS A 45 1.04 10.71 -9.20
C LYS A 45 1.84 11.12 -10.44
N LYS A 46 2.44 12.31 -10.43
CA LYS A 46 3.35 12.80 -11.48
C LYS A 46 4.82 12.48 -11.19
N GLY A 47 5.11 11.72 -10.14
CA GLY A 47 6.45 11.34 -9.74
C GLY A 47 7.22 12.41 -8.97
N ASP A 48 6.54 13.46 -8.50
CA ASP A 48 7.18 14.49 -7.70
C ASP A 48 6.98 14.20 -6.21
N PHE A 49 7.96 13.51 -5.62
CA PHE A 49 7.96 13.13 -4.22
C PHE A 49 8.46 14.23 -3.27
N THR A 50 8.74 15.44 -3.77
CA THR A 50 9.21 16.56 -2.92
C THR A 50 8.15 17.04 -1.93
N VAL A 51 6.87 16.73 -2.19
CA VAL A 51 5.74 17.08 -1.31
C VAL A 51 5.52 16.10 -0.16
N LYS A 52 6.34 15.04 -0.02
CA LYS A 52 6.15 13.99 0.99
C LYS A 52 6.21 14.51 2.42
N ASN A 53 7.08 15.47 2.72
CA ASN A 53 7.13 16.07 4.07
C ASN A 53 5.82 16.78 4.42
N LEU A 54 5.20 17.48 3.46
CA LEU A 54 3.90 18.11 3.68
C LEU A 54 2.79 17.08 3.92
N LEU A 55 2.84 15.93 3.24
CA LEU A 55 1.93 14.81 3.50
C LEU A 55 2.06 14.31 4.94
N ILE A 56 3.30 14.11 5.41
CA ILE A 56 3.60 13.64 6.77
C ILE A 56 3.17 14.68 7.81
N ASP A 57 3.42 15.96 7.57
CA ASP A 57 2.97 17.04 8.45
C ASP A 57 1.45 17.05 8.58
N LEU A 58 0.74 16.97 7.44
CA LEU A 58 -0.72 16.93 7.43
C LEU A 58 -1.26 15.68 8.14
N MET A 59 -0.64 14.52 7.90
CA MET A 59 -0.98 13.25 8.56
C MET A 59 -0.89 13.35 10.08
N ASN A 60 0.12 14.03 10.61
CA ASN A 60 0.35 14.14 12.05
C ASN A 60 -0.42 15.29 12.74
N GLN A 61 -1.05 16.19 11.97
CA GLN A 61 -1.68 17.40 12.52
C GLN A 61 -3.19 17.50 12.26
N THR A 62 -3.69 16.89 11.20
CA THR A 62 -5.10 17.02 10.81
C THR A 62 -6.04 16.41 11.86
N LYS A 63 -7.21 17.04 12.01
CA LYS A 63 -8.33 16.52 12.81
C LYS A 63 -9.47 15.99 11.94
N ASP A 64 -9.37 16.13 10.62
CA ASP A 64 -10.36 15.58 9.69
C ASP A 64 -10.00 14.11 9.41
N GLU A 65 -10.83 13.20 9.91
CA GLU A 65 -10.62 11.74 9.77
C GLU A 65 -10.52 11.31 8.30
N ALA A 66 -11.19 12.00 7.36
CA ALA A 66 -11.12 11.66 5.94
C ALA A 66 -9.79 12.13 5.31
N VAL A 67 -9.23 13.25 5.79
CA VAL A 67 -7.90 13.72 5.38
C VAL A 67 -6.84 12.78 5.94
N LEU A 68 -6.92 12.43 7.23
CA LEU A 68 -6.00 11.49 7.86
C LEU A 68 -5.98 10.14 7.13
N ASN A 69 -7.14 9.56 6.84
CA ASN A 69 -7.25 8.30 6.12
C ASN A 69 -6.54 8.33 4.76
N LEU A 70 -6.74 9.39 3.97
CA LEU A 70 -6.07 9.53 2.69
C LEU A 70 -4.56 9.76 2.85
N CYS A 71 -4.15 10.52 3.87
CA CYS A 71 -2.73 10.74 4.15
C CYS A 71 -2.01 9.42 4.46
N ILE A 72 -2.60 8.58 5.32
CA ILE A 72 -2.07 7.26 5.66
C ILE A 72 -1.93 6.38 4.41
N ARG A 73 -2.99 6.29 3.59
CA ARG A 73 -2.97 5.49 2.35
C ARG A 73 -1.90 5.96 1.37
N LEU A 74 -1.79 7.27 1.16
CA LEU A 74 -0.75 7.85 0.30
C LEU A 74 0.64 7.59 0.88
N PHE A 75 0.84 7.81 2.18
CA PHE A 75 2.13 7.60 2.85
C PHE A 75 2.58 6.15 2.70
N CYS A 76 1.73 5.17 2.99
CA CYS A 76 2.09 3.76 2.83
C CYS A 76 2.46 3.42 1.37
N SER A 77 1.79 4.05 0.39
CA SER A 77 2.10 3.90 -1.03
C SER A 77 3.40 4.59 -1.50
N VAL A 78 3.91 5.62 -0.81
CA VAL A 78 5.06 6.44 -1.26
C VAL A 78 6.21 6.57 -0.25
N CYS A 79 6.14 5.90 0.89
CA CYS A 79 7.21 5.91 1.88
C CYS A 79 8.46 5.18 1.37
N THR A 80 9.61 5.74 1.70
CA THR A 80 10.95 5.13 1.60
C THR A 80 11.24 4.26 2.83
N HIS A 81 12.30 3.45 2.78
CA HIS A 81 12.81 2.80 3.99
C HIS A 81 13.18 3.82 5.08
N ASP A 82 13.78 4.95 4.70
CA ASP A 82 14.18 6.03 5.62
C ASP A 82 12.99 6.76 6.25
N ASP A 83 11.87 6.90 5.53
CA ASP A 83 10.65 7.46 6.08
C ASP A 83 10.07 6.55 7.18
N LEU A 84 10.21 5.23 7.04
CA LEU A 84 9.72 4.26 8.02
C LEU A 84 10.63 4.21 9.27
N LYS A 85 11.93 4.50 9.15
CA LYS A 85 12.86 4.53 10.30
C LYS A 85 12.64 5.73 11.23
N LYS A 86 11.94 6.76 10.77
CA LYS A 86 11.64 7.99 11.51
C LYS A 86 10.35 7.86 12.30
N VAL A 87 10.49 7.56 13.59
CA VAL A 87 9.34 7.38 14.50
C VAL A 87 8.43 8.62 14.54
N GLU A 88 9.00 9.81 14.36
CA GLU A 88 8.25 11.07 14.30
C GLU A 88 7.22 11.14 13.16
N ASN A 89 7.42 10.36 12.10
CA ASN A 89 6.47 10.28 11.00
C ASN A 89 5.15 9.61 11.42
N PHE A 90 5.13 8.89 12.54
CA PHE A 90 3.99 8.08 13.00
C PHE A 90 3.31 8.63 14.26
N HIS A 91 3.56 9.88 14.64
CA HIS A 91 2.95 10.48 15.84
C HIS A 91 1.41 10.42 15.85
N PHE A 92 0.77 10.42 14.68
CA PHE A 92 -0.68 10.26 14.55
C PHE A 92 -1.21 8.97 15.20
N LEU A 93 -0.42 7.88 15.24
CA LEU A 93 -0.84 6.60 15.83
C LEU A 93 -1.11 6.72 17.33
N SER A 94 -0.39 7.58 18.05
CA SER A 94 -0.53 7.75 19.51
C SER A 94 -1.92 8.23 19.96
N SER A 95 -2.71 8.81 19.06
CA SER A 95 -4.06 9.28 19.35
C SER A 95 -5.04 8.97 18.21
N ALA A 96 -4.71 8.00 17.35
CA ALA A 96 -5.52 7.64 16.20
C ALA A 96 -6.84 7.00 16.65
N SER A 97 -7.91 7.22 15.87
CA SER A 97 -9.13 6.42 16.00
C SER A 97 -8.86 4.98 15.55
N GLU A 98 -9.66 4.02 16.02
CA GLU A 98 -9.64 2.63 15.55
C GLU A 98 -9.66 2.55 14.01
N PHE A 99 -10.46 3.40 13.35
CA PHE A 99 -10.53 3.48 11.90
C PHE A 99 -9.20 3.92 11.26
N ALA A 100 -8.50 4.89 11.85
CA ALA A 100 -7.20 5.33 11.36
C ALA A 100 -6.11 4.28 11.60
N VAL A 101 -6.12 3.59 12.75
CA VAL A 101 -5.22 2.45 13.02
C VAL A 101 -5.47 1.33 12.01
N PHE A 102 -6.72 0.94 11.80
CA PHE A 102 -7.10 -0.06 10.79
C PHE A 102 -6.60 0.35 9.40
N THR A 103 -6.76 1.62 9.03
CA THR A 103 -6.28 2.15 7.75
C THR A 103 -4.77 2.00 7.60
N PHE A 104 -4.01 2.31 8.65
CA PHE A 104 -2.55 2.18 8.65
C PHE A 104 -2.13 0.73 8.50
N VAL A 105 -2.71 -0.17 9.30
CA VAL A 105 -2.42 -1.60 9.27
C VAL A 105 -2.75 -2.21 7.90
N ALA A 106 -3.92 -1.92 7.35
CA ALA A 106 -4.31 -2.38 6.02
C ALA A 106 -3.37 -1.85 4.92
N GLY A 107 -2.88 -0.61 5.07
CA GLY A 107 -1.89 0.00 4.17
C GLY A 107 -0.45 -0.49 4.40
N ALA A 108 -0.12 -1.09 5.54
CA ALA A 108 1.26 -1.46 5.89
C ALA A 108 1.87 -2.42 4.86
N VAL A 109 1.07 -3.32 4.28
CA VAL A 109 1.51 -4.25 3.21
C VAL A 109 1.92 -3.50 1.94
N GLU A 110 1.33 -2.33 1.66
CA GLU A 110 1.70 -1.47 0.53
C GLU A 110 3.06 -0.78 0.73
N THR A 111 3.55 -0.71 1.98
CA THR A 111 4.90 -0.19 2.25
C THR A 111 5.97 -1.07 1.63
N MET A 112 5.73 -2.39 1.58
CA MET A 112 6.63 -3.43 1.08
C MET A 112 8.00 -3.43 1.75
N SER A 113 8.11 -2.86 2.94
CA SER A 113 9.37 -2.68 3.65
C SER A 113 9.28 -3.37 5.01
N TYR A 114 10.32 -4.14 5.34
CA TYR A 114 10.43 -4.76 6.66
C TYR A 114 10.53 -3.73 7.79
N GLU A 115 10.91 -2.47 7.49
CA GLU A 115 10.95 -1.37 8.46
C GLU A 115 9.57 -1.00 9.04
N VAL A 116 8.46 -1.47 8.44
CA VAL A 116 7.12 -1.27 9.03
C VAL A 116 6.80 -2.27 10.15
N VAL A 117 7.47 -3.44 10.16
CA VAL A 117 7.14 -4.56 11.06
C VAL A 117 7.26 -4.20 12.54
N PRO A 118 8.27 -3.43 13.01
CA PRO A 118 8.33 -3.01 14.41
C PRO A 118 7.07 -2.25 14.86
N TYR A 119 6.51 -1.39 14.01
CA TYR A 119 5.27 -0.67 14.33
C TYR A 119 4.07 -1.60 14.40
N LEU A 120 3.99 -2.61 13.53
CA LEU A 120 2.93 -3.63 13.59
C LEU A 120 3.02 -4.47 14.87
N LEU A 121 4.22 -4.82 15.32
CA LEU A 121 4.43 -5.53 16.58
C LEU A 121 3.99 -4.69 17.79
N THR A 122 4.37 -3.41 17.83
CA THR A 122 3.91 -2.48 18.90
C THR A 122 2.40 -2.30 18.88
N LEU A 123 1.78 -2.18 17.69
CA LEU A 123 0.32 -2.12 17.59
C LEU A 123 -0.33 -3.44 18.03
N TRP A 124 0.29 -4.59 17.75
CA TRP A 124 -0.26 -5.85 18.23
C TRP A 124 -0.26 -5.90 19.76
N GLU A 125 0.83 -5.48 20.42
CA GLU A 125 0.90 -5.40 21.89
C GLU A 125 -0.25 -4.55 22.49
N GLU A 126 -0.65 -3.46 21.82
CA GLU A 126 -1.75 -2.59 22.27
C GLU A 126 -3.15 -3.18 22.03
N TRP A 127 -3.29 -4.06 21.02
CA TRP A 127 -4.57 -4.58 20.54
C TRP A 127 -4.75 -6.09 20.77
N GLU A 128 -3.78 -6.74 21.40
CA GLU A 128 -3.83 -8.16 21.77
C GLU A 128 -5.04 -8.43 22.68
N ASP A 129 -5.69 -9.56 22.46
CA ASP A 129 -6.87 -10.03 23.21
C ASP A 129 -8.10 -9.10 23.11
N THR A 130 -8.18 -8.23 22.10
CA THR A 130 -9.35 -7.37 21.89
C THR A 130 -10.44 -8.02 21.03
N GLU A 131 -10.08 -9.07 20.27
CA GLU A 131 -10.93 -9.76 19.29
C GLU A 131 -11.56 -8.81 18.24
N THR A 132 -10.83 -7.74 17.90
CA THR A 132 -11.30 -6.68 16.98
C THR A 132 -10.82 -6.88 15.54
N GLU A 133 -11.46 -6.21 14.58
CA GLU A 133 -11.01 -6.18 13.17
C GLU A 133 -9.57 -5.63 13.04
N VAL A 134 -9.15 -4.75 13.94
CA VAL A 134 -7.78 -4.21 13.97
C VAL A 134 -6.78 -5.29 14.34
N GLU A 135 -7.03 -6.06 15.39
CA GLU A 135 -6.13 -7.14 15.82
C GLU A 135 -5.92 -8.17 14.69
N TYR A 136 -7.01 -8.64 14.07
CA TYR A 136 -6.92 -9.57 12.94
C TYR A 136 -6.17 -8.97 11.76
N ALA A 137 -6.38 -7.69 11.45
CA ALA A 137 -5.66 -7.01 10.38
C ALA A 137 -4.16 -6.89 10.68
N ILE A 138 -3.76 -6.67 11.94
CA ILE A 138 -2.34 -6.59 12.35
C ILE A 138 -1.67 -7.94 12.13
N GLN A 139 -2.31 -9.02 12.60
CA GLN A 139 -1.81 -10.38 12.42
C GLN A 139 -1.70 -10.75 10.93
N ASP A 140 -2.69 -10.39 10.10
CA ASP A 140 -2.64 -10.61 8.65
C ASP A 140 -1.51 -9.81 7.97
N ALA A 141 -1.28 -8.56 8.40
CA ALA A 141 -0.18 -7.75 7.90
C ALA A 141 1.17 -8.38 8.27
N LEU A 142 1.37 -8.77 9.53
CA LEU A 142 2.59 -9.45 10.00
C LEU A 142 2.84 -10.76 9.24
N ASP A 143 1.80 -11.57 9.03
CA ASP A 143 1.88 -12.81 8.27
C ASP A 143 2.26 -12.57 6.81
N SER A 144 1.84 -11.46 6.21
CA SER A 144 2.26 -11.11 4.85
C SER A 144 3.77 -10.86 4.70
N PHE A 145 4.43 -10.38 5.77
CA PHE A 145 5.88 -10.10 5.80
C PHE A 145 6.70 -11.31 6.25
N LEU A 146 6.20 -12.04 7.25
CA LEU A 146 6.95 -13.06 7.97
C LEU A 146 6.51 -14.48 7.61
N ASN A 147 5.32 -14.64 7.04
CA ASN A 147 4.68 -15.93 6.78
C ASN A 147 4.67 -16.82 8.04
N TYR A 148 4.50 -16.19 9.21
CA TYR A 148 4.76 -16.77 10.51
C TYR A 148 3.77 -17.89 10.83
N ARG A 149 2.53 -17.81 10.33
CA ARG A 149 1.49 -18.83 10.56
C ARG A 149 1.79 -20.17 9.88
N SER A 150 2.74 -20.19 8.94
CA SER A 150 3.24 -21.42 8.31
C SER A 150 4.49 -21.99 8.97
N ILE A 151 5.09 -21.25 9.91
CA ILE A 151 6.38 -21.54 10.53
C ILE A 151 6.19 -21.90 12.01
N ILE A 152 5.38 -21.12 12.71
CA ILE A 152 5.06 -21.27 14.13
C ILE A 152 3.81 -22.14 14.26
N GLU A 153 3.72 -22.93 15.33
CA GLU A 153 2.54 -23.73 15.65
C GLU A 153 1.30 -22.82 15.92
N GLU A 154 0.11 -23.43 16.03
CA GLU A 154 -1.10 -22.67 16.38
C GLU A 154 -0.89 -21.89 17.69
N ASP A 155 -1.39 -20.65 17.74
CA ASP A 155 -1.25 -19.68 18.86
C ASP A 155 0.14 -19.03 19.04
N ALA A 156 0.75 -18.55 17.94
CA ALA A 156 2.02 -17.80 17.99
C ALA A 156 1.94 -16.56 18.89
N SER A 157 2.86 -16.46 19.85
CA SER A 157 3.00 -15.29 20.74
C SER A 157 3.69 -14.10 20.07
N LEU A 158 3.47 -12.90 20.61
CA LEU A 158 4.14 -11.67 20.17
C LEU A 158 5.67 -11.81 20.18
N GLU A 159 6.24 -12.43 21.22
CA GLU A 159 7.69 -12.64 21.35
C GLU A 159 8.25 -13.59 20.29
N GLU A 160 7.51 -14.64 19.93
CA GLU A 160 7.92 -15.58 18.88
C GLU A 160 7.91 -14.92 17.51
N VAL A 161 6.86 -14.16 17.19
CA VAL A 161 6.77 -13.42 15.92
C VAL A 161 7.83 -12.31 15.86
N GLY A 162 8.07 -11.61 16.97
CA GLY A 162 9.15 -10.62 17.09
C GLY A 162 10.54 -11.23 16.91
N SER A 163 10.77 -12.43 17.46
CA SER A 163 12.03 -13.16 17.26
C SER A 163 12.22 -13.60 15.81
N LEU A 164 11.15 -14.10 15.18
CA LEU A 164 11.15 -14.48 13.77
C LEU A 164 11.49 -13.31 12.84
N TYR A 165 10.99 -12.10 13.13
CA TYR A 165 11.33 -10.90 12.38
C TYR A 165 12.86 -10.68 12.30
N PHE A 166 13.57 -10.77 13.43
CA PHE A 166 15.03 -10.63 13.44
C PHE A 166 15.74 -11.70 12.63
N ASP A 167 15.22 -12.92 12.57
CA ASP A 167 15.79 -13.99 11.77
C ASP A 167 15.52 -13.84 10.27
N VAL A 168 14.35 -13.31 9.90
CA VAL A 168 14.00 -13.01 8.52
C VAL A 168 14.91 -11.91 7.97
N ILE A 169 15.04 -10.76 8.66
CA ILE A 169 15.77 -9.60 8.12
C ILE A 169 17.28 -9.85 7.95
N LYS A 170 17.88 -10.76 8.72
CA LYS A 170 19.32 -11.14 8.58
C LYS A 170 19.66 -11.64 7.18
N ASN A 171 18.69 -12.20 6.47
CA ASN A 171 18.85 -12.81 5.15
C ASN A 171 18.21 -11.97 4.03
N LYS A 172 17.81 -10.73 4.30
CA LYS A 172 17.19 -9.81 3.33
C LYS A 172 18.15 -8.67 2.98
N ASN A 173 18.02 -8.17 1.75
CA ASN A 173 18.64 -6.91 1.38
C ASN A 173 17.65 -5.79 1.78
N LEU A 174 17.97 -5.04 2.83
CA LEU A 174 17.10 -3.99 3.36
C LEU A 174 17.04 -2.73 2.48
N ASP A 175 17.86 -2.67 1.42
CA ASP A 175 17.72 -1.66 0.38
C ASP A 175 16.62 -2.05 -0.63
N CYS A 176 16.07 -3.27 -0.58
CA CYS A 176 15.01 -3.72 -1.47
C CYS A 176 13.63 -3.79 -0.78
N TYR A 177 12.60 -3.64 -1.59
CA TYR A 177 11.21 -3.87 -1.22
C TYR A 177 10.75 -5.30 -1.49
N TYR A 178 9.82 -5.79 -0.67
CA TYR A 178 9.36 -7.17 -0.67
C TYR A 178 7.83 -7.30 -0.68
N TYR A 179 7.33 -8.23 -1.47
CA TYR A 179 5.93 -8.68 -1.47
C TYR A 179 5.89 -10.19 -1.17
N LYS A 180 5.23 -10.58 -0.08
CA LYS A 180 5.17 -11.98 0.39
C LYS A 180 6.55 -12.66 0.42
N THR A 181 7.51 -11.98 1.06
CA THR A 181 8.92 -12.40 1.20
C THR A 181 9.79 -12.40 -0.07
N LEU A 182 9.22 -12.21 -1.25
CA LEU A 182 9.95 -12.09 -2.52
C LEU A 182 10.25 -10.62 -2.83
N GLN A 183 11.38 -10.33 -3.48
CA GLN A 183 11.63 -8.97 -3.95
C GLN A 183 10.49 -8.54 -4.87
N VAL A 184 9.95 -7.35 -4.64
CA VAL A 184 8.74 -6.94 -5.33
C VAL A 184 9.00 -6.76 -6.82
N PHE A 185 8.04 -7.21 -7.62
CA PHE A 185 8.03 -7.02 -9.06
C PHE A 185 6.58 -7.06 -9.55
N PRO A 186 6.17 -6.22 -10.52
CA PRO A 186 4.79 -6.22 -11.04
C PRO A 186 4.31 -7.59 -11.52
N GLY A 187 5.23 -8.40 -12.03
CA GLY A 187 4.96 -9.78 -12.46
C GLY A 187 4.43 -10.70 -11.36
N LEU A 188 4.70 -10.40 -10.08
CA LEU A 188 4.12 -11.15 -8.95
C LEU A 188 2.61 -10.91 -8.85
N PHE A 189 2.19 -9.64 -8.95
CA PHE A 189 0.78 -9.27 -8.90
C PHE A 189 0.02 -9.82 -10.10
N THR A 190 0.58 -9.66 -11.31
CA THR A 190 -0.07 -10.14 -12.54
C THR A 190 -0.23 -11.66 -12.53
N LYS A 191 0.76 -12.40 -12.02
CA LYS A 191 0.69 -13.85 -11.85
C LYS A 191 -0.46 -14.26 -10.92
N GLU A 192 -0.55 -13.67 -9.74
CA GLU A 192 -1.62 -13.98 -8.78
C GLU A 192 -3.01 -13.64 -9.36
N ILE A 193 -3.15 -12.48 -9.99
CA ILE A 193 -4.38 -12.06 -10.66
C ILE A 193 -4.77 -13.06 -11.76
N MET A 194 -3.85 -13.40 -12.67
CA MET A 194 -4.13 -14.32 -13.76
C MET A 194 -4.51 -15.72 -13.26
N THR A 195 -3.81 -16.24 -12.25
CA THR A 195 -4.17 -17.52 -11.63
C THR A 195 -5.58 -17.49 -11.06
N ALA A 196 -5.95 -16.44 -10.33
CA ALA A 196 -7.29 -16.30 -9.77
C ALA A 196 -8.37 -16.14 -10.85
N LEU A 197 -8.10 -15.40 -11.93
CA LEU A 197 -9.03 -15.26 -13.06
C LEU A 197 -9.31 -16.60 -13.74
N TYR A 198 -8.29 -17.42 -14.00
CA TYR A 198 -8.49 -18.74 -14.60
C TYR A 198 -9.28 -19.68 -13.69
N ILE A 199 -8.99 -19.70 -12.38
CA ILE A 199 -9.75 -20.50 -11.42
C ILE A 199 -11.21 -20.01 -11.37
N ALA A 200 -11.43 -18.69 -11.35
CA ALA A 200 -12.75 -18.10 -11.32
C ALA A 200 -13.57 -18.46 -12.57
N ALA A 201 -12.95 -18.39 -13.76
CA ALA A 201 -13.57 -18.78 -15.02
C ALA A 201 -13.93 -20.28 -15.04
N GLN A 202 -13.04 -21.16 -14.57
CA GLN A 202 -13.28 -22.60 -14.53
C GLN A 202 -14.41 -22.99 -13.57
N LYS A 203 -14.52 -22.29 -12.45
CA LYS A 203 -15.52 -22.55 -11.41
C LYS A 203 -16.80 -21.72 -11.57
N GLU A 204 -16.89 -20.91 -12.63
CA GLU A 204 -18.00 -19.98 -12.88
C GLU A 204 -18.32 -19.09 -11.66
N GLN A 205 -17.27 -18.65 -10.96
CA GLN A 205 -17.38 -17.84 -9.74
C GLN A 205 -16.86 -16.42 -9.95
N LYS A 206 -17.10 -15.57 -8.95
CA LYS A 206 -16.54 -14.22 -8.89
C LYS A 206 -15.06 -14.25 -8.55
N TYR A 207 -14.32 -13.31 -9.13
CA TYR A 207 -12.91 -13.06 -8.86
C TYR A 207 -12.78 -12.09 -7.69
N HIS A 208 -11.96 -12.38 -6.68
CA HIS A 208 -11.86 -11.58 -5.44
C HIS A 208 -10.41 -11.33 -5.00
N LEU A 209 -9.60 -10.62 -5.81
CA LEU A 209 -8.26 -10.16 -5.41
C LEU A 209 -8.15 -8.63 -5.44
N TYR A 210 -8.68 -7.98 -4.41
CA TYR A 210 -8.66 -6.52 -4.30
C TYR A 210 -7.26 -5.95 -4.08
N LEU A 211 -6.48 -6.52 -3.15
CA LEU A 211 -5.14 -6.02 -2.80
C LEU A 211 -4.20 -6.06 -4.01
N GLN A 212 -4.13 -7.19 -4.72
CA GLN A 212 -3.25 -7.34 -5.87
C GLN A 212 -3.64 -6.39 -7.00
N ALA A 213 -4.94 -6.22 -7.25
CA ALA A 213 -5.43 -5.26 -8.24
C ALA A 213 -5.11 -3.82 -7.83
N SER A 214 -5.18 -3.50 -6.54
CA SER A 214 -4.82 -2.21 -5.95
C SER A 214 -3.33 -1.91 -6.13
N LEU A 215 -2.48 -2.81 -5.65
CA LEU A 215 -1.03 -2.72 -5.75
C LEU A 215 -0.59 -2.53 -7.20
N LEU A 216 -1.11 -3.33 -8.13
CA LEU A 216 -0.75 -3.23 -9.54
C LEU A 216 -1.24 -1.92 -10.18
N SER A 217 -2.44 -1.44 -9.81
CA SER A 217 -2.95 -0.16 -10.29
C SER A 217 -2.14 1.02 -9.76
N ILE A 218 -1.78 1.00 -8.47
CA ILE A 218 -0.95 2.02 -7.81
C ILE A 218 0.46 2.00 -8.40
N TYR A 219 1.08 0.83 -8.58
CA TYR A 219 2.42 0.71 -9.15
C TYR A 219 2.52 1.30 -10.54
N THR A 220 1.51 1.04 -11.38
CA THR A 220 1.60 1.30 -12.82
C THR A 220 0.97 2.63 -13.23
N GLY A 221 0.10 3.18 -12.37
CA GLY A 221 -0.77 4.31 -12.66
C GLY A 221 -1.89 3.98 -13.65
N LYS A 222 -2.03 2.70 -14.03
CA LYS A 222 -3.06 2.19 -14.94
C LYS A 222 -3.98 1.25 -14.16
N GLN A 223 -5.27 1.56 -14.14
CA GLN A 223 -6.26 0.73 -13.47
C GLN A 223 -6.32 -0.67 -14.08
N VAL A 224 -6.31 -1.71 -13.25
CA VAL A 224 -6.54 -3.09 -13.66
C VAL A 224 -7.91 -3.20 -14.36
N PRO A 225 -8.00 -3.81 -15.56
CA PRO A 225 -9.19 -3.72 -16.41
C PRO A 225 -10.30 -4.72 -16.04
N VAL A 226 -10.16 -5.44 -14.91
CA VAL A 226 -11.10 -6.48 -14.47
C VAL A 226 -11.66 -6.12 -13.10
N ASP A 227 -12.98 -6.15 -13.00
CA ASP A 227 -13.71 -5.87 -11.76
C ASP A 227 -13.66 -7.08 -10.81
N THR A 228 -13.27 -6.83 -9.56
CA THR A 228 -13.12 -7.81 -8.47
C THR A 228 -14.45 -8.33 -7.88
N ASN A 229 -15.57 -8.13 -8.57
CA ASN A 229 -16.88 -8.64 -8.19
C ASN A 229 -17.70 -9.18 -9.37
N THR A 230 -17.06 -9.38 -10.53
CA THR A 230 -17.71 -9.85 -11.76
C THR A 230 -17.40 -11.33 -12.04
N LEU A 231 -18.34 -12.01 -12.73
CA LEU A 231 -18.12 -13.36 -13.25
C LEU A 231 -17.12 -13.32 -14.39
N ILE A 232 -16.10 -14.17 -14.31
CA ILE A 232 -15.00 -14.13 -15.27
C ILE A 232 -15.30 -14.99 -16.49
N SER A 233 -15.17 -14.37 -17.68
CA SER A 233 -15.19 -15.04 -18.97
C SER A 233 -13.85 -14.89 -19.69
N LYS A 234 -13.75 -15.44 -20.89
CA LYS A 234 -12.59 -15.24 -21.77
C LYS A 234 -12.29 -13.76 -22.02
N LYS A 235 -13.32 -12.90 -22.08
CA LYS A 235 -13.16 -11.46 -22.34
C LYS A 235 -12.30 -10.77 -21.27
N GLU A 236 -12.55 -11.06 -20.00
CA GLU A 236 -11.81 -10.47 -18.87
C GLU A 236 -10.36 -10.96 -18.84
N ILE A 237 -10.13 -12.22 -19.20
CA ILE A 237 -8.78 -12.78 -19.36
C ILE A 237 -8.05 -12.07 -20.51
N ASP A 238 -8.69 -11.90 -21.67
CA ASP A 238 -8.10 -11.21 -22.83
C ASP A 238 -7.83 -9.71 -22.56
N LEU A 239 -8.60 -9.07 -21.68
CA LEU A 239 -8.32 -7.72 -21.19
C LEU A 239 -7.07 -7.68 -20.32
N MET A 240 -6.94 -8.64 -19.39
CA MET A 240 -5.78 -8.71 -18.50
C MET A 240 -4.49 -9.06 -19.26
N VAL A 241 -4.55 -9.95 -20.26
CA VAL A 241 -3.38 -10.26 -21.11
C VAL A 241 -2.87 -9.01 -21.82
N ARG A 242 -3.75 -8.25 -22.50
CA ARG A 242 -3.37 -7.00 -23.16
C ARG A 242 -2.79 -5.98 -22.19
N TYR A 243 -3.35 -5.89 -20.99
CA TYR A 243 -2.83 -5.02 -19.93
C TYR A 243 -1.42 -5.44 -19.50
N ILE A 244 -1.13 -6.75 -19.39
CA ILE A 244 0.20 -7.26 -19.04
C ILE A 244 1.20 -6.98 -20.16
N ASP A 245 0.81 -7.19 -21.42
CA ASP A 245 1.66 -6.90 -22.59
C ASP A 245 2.10 -5.42 -22.58
N ASP A 246 1.14 -4.50 -22.38
CA ASP A 246 1.39 -3.06 -22.24
C ASP A 246 2.33 -2.69 -21.07
N LEU A 247 2.40 -3.52 -20.01
CA LEU A 247 3.30 -3.29 -18.89
C LEU A 247 4.70 -3.84 -19.14
N SER A 248 4.82 -4.86 -19.98
CA SER A 248 6.10 -5.50 -20.29
C SER A 248 7.06 -4.60 -21.07
N ASP A 249 6.52 -3.58 -21.74
CA ASP A 249 7.29 -2.56 -22.46
C ASP A 249 8.01 -1.55 -21.54
N LYS A 250 7.79 -1.62 -20.21
CA LYS A 250 8.41 -0.71 -19.24
C LYS A 250 9.58 -1.38 -18.50
N ASP A 251 10.60 -0.60 -18.18
CA ASP A 251 11.77 -1.04 -17.41
C ASP A 251 11.46 -1.09 -15.90
N TRP A 252 10.93 -2.23 -15.46
CA TRP A 252 10.73 -2.53 -14.04
C TRP A 252 11.97 -3.15 -13.43
N THR A 253 12.39 -2.64 -12.26
CA THR A 253 13.51 -3.18 -11.49
C THR A 253 12.98 -4.06 -10.36
N GLU A 254 13.49 -5.28 -10.24
CA GLU A 254 13.16 -6.18 -9.13
C GLU A 254 13.64 -5.56 -7.80
N GLY A 255 12.79 -5.64 -6.78
CA GLY A 255 13.06 -5.05 -5.46
C GLY A 255 12.85 -3.54 -5.39
N MET A 256 12.41 -2.89 -6.47
CA MET A 256 12.11 -1.45 -6.50
C MET A 256 10.62 -1.19 -6.28
N LYS A 257 10.29 -0.20 -5.44
CA LYS A 257 8.93 0.28 -5.26
C LYS A 257 8.57 1.40 -6.23
N TYR A 258 7.37 1.31 -6.80
CA TYR A 258 6.86 2.30 -7.73
C TYR A 258 5.52 2.88 -7.27
N PHE A 259 5.31 4.15 -7.61
CA PHE A 259 4.05 4.85 -7.51
C PHE A 259 3.74 5.51 -8.86
N TYR A 260 2.65 5.10 -9.49
CA TYR A 260 2.19 5.61 -10.78
C TYR A 260 3.23 5.51 -11.91
N GLY A 261 4.07 4.48 -11.86
CA GLY A 261 5.15 4.24 -12.81
C GLY A 261 6.46 4.96 -12.48
N HIS A 262 6.51 5.69 -11.36
CA HIS A 262 7.71 6.40 -10.90
C HIS A 262 8.33 5.64 -9.72
N PRO A 263 9.65 5.36 -9.73
CA PRO A 263 10.32 4.76 -8.58
C PRO A 263 10.23 5.70 -7.37
N VAL A 264 9.88 5.16 -6.20
CA VAL A 264 9.69 5.94 -4.96
C VAL A 264 11.03 6.40 -4.37
N GLU A 265 12.10 5.65 -4.64
CA GLU A 265 13.48 5.97 -4.30
C GLU A 265 14.43 5.35 -5.34
N GLU A 266 15.69 5.77 -5.37
CA GLU A 266 16.71 5.13 -6.20
C GLU A 266 17.37 3.99 -5.40
N LEU A 267 17.44 2.79 -5.99
CA LEU A 267 18.20 1.69 -5.40
C LEU A 267 19.69 2.00 -5.58
N VAL A 268 20.43 2.02 -4.47
CA VAL A 268 21.90 2.11 -4.51
C VAL A 268 22.41 0.79 -5.11
N LYS A 269 23.12 0.89 -6.23
CA LYS A 269 23.72 -0.26 -6.94
C LYS A 269 25.08 -0.66 -6.37
#